data_AF-A0A7S3UMR6-F1
#
_entry.id   AF-A0A7S3UMR6-F1
#
_cell.length_a   1.000
_cell.length_b   1.000
_cell.length_c   1.000
_cell.angle_alpha   90.00
_cell.angle_beta   90.00
_cell.angle_gamma   90.00
#
_symmetry.space_group_name_H-M   'P 1'
#
loop_
_entity.id
_entity.type
_entity.pdbx_description
1 polymer ?
#
loop_
_entity_poly.entity_id
_entity_poly.type
_entity_poly.pdbx_seq_one_letter_code
_entity_poly.pdbx_strand_id
1 'polypeptide(L)'
;RSHFGSSWRSDVLQRCSAASTVMTKLNRNVSSLPRKQRKALYTAPSHKRRKIMSAQLSRELRTKYNVRSMPVRKEDEVMVKVGTMKDREGKVIQCYRKKYRIHIERVTREKTNGQTVPVGIHPSN
;
A
#
# COMPACT_ATOMS: atom_id res chain seq x y z
N ARG A 1 52.10 29.34 41.12
CA ARG A 1 52.04 30.81 41.35
C ARG A 1 52.30 31.51 40.03
N SER A 2 51.26 31.70 39.22
CA SER A 2 51.18 32.72 38.16
C SER A 2 49.81 32.57 37.46
N HIS A 3 48.89 33.44 37.86
CA HIS A 3 47.80 33.88 37.00
C HIS A 3 48.41 34.61 35.80
N PHE A 4 47.80 34.49 34.62
CA PHE A 4 47.42 35.64 33.79
C PHE A 4 46.44 35.16 32.71
N GLY A 5 45.22 35.69 32.77
CA GLY A 5 44.20 35.51 31.74
C GLY A 5 44.32 36.56 30.63
N SER A 6 43.64 36.29 29.53
CA SER A 6 43.03 37.25 28.58
C SER A 6 42.38 36.44 27.46
N SER A 7 41.08 36.17 27.50
CA SER A 7 40.04 37.03 26.95
C SER A 7 40.25 37.36 25.47
N TRP A 8 39.86 36.47 24.56
CA TRP A 8 39.57 36.86 23.17
C TRP A 8 38.38 36.06 22.62
N ARG A 9 37.37 36.83 22.18
CA ARG A 9 36.32 36.50 21.20
C ARG A 9 35.17 35.66 21.79
N SER A 10 34.17 36.28 22.41
CA SER A 10 33.07 37.03 21.77
C SER A 10 32.49 36.31 20.55
N ASP A 11 31.28 35.81 20.75
CA ASP A 11 30.22 35.63 19.74
C ASP A 11 30.65 35.11 18.37
N VAL A 12 30.55 33.80 18.19
CA VAL A 12 30.40 33.20 16.87
C VAL A 12 29.10 32.42 16.84
N LEU A 13 28.13 33.07 16.18
CA LEU A 13 26.98 32.49 15.51
C LEU A 13 25.95 31.83 16.45
N GLN A 14 24.99 32.61 16.97
CA GLN A 14 23.80 33.02 16.23
C GLN A 14 23.11 31.84 15.54
N ARG A 15 22.08 31.33 16.23
CA ARG A 15 20.94 30.60 15.65
C ARG A 15 21.35 29.45 14.72
N CYS A 16 21.44 28.24 15.30
CA CYS A 16 20.83 27.11 14.61
C CYS A 16 19.32 27.38 14.55
N SER A 17 18.96 28.17 13.54
CA SER A 17 17.63 28.34 12.98
C SER A 17 16.89 27.02 13.12
N ALA A 18 15.77 27.06 13.83
CA ALA A 18 14.76 26.01 13.83
C ALA A 18 14.63 25.48 12.41
N ALA A 19 15.21 24.30 12.18
CA ALA A 19 15.07 23.60 10.92
C ALA A 19 13.58 23.38 10.76
N SER A 20 13.01 24.15 9.84
CA SER A 20 11.60 24.21 9.58
C SER A 20 11.15 22.79 9.30
N THR A 21 10.39 22.21 10.22
CA THR A 21 9.71 20.93 10.04
C THR A 21 9.07 20.95 8.67
N VAL A 22 9.59 20.18 7.73
CA VAL A 22 9.01 20.05 6.40
C VAL A 22 7.61 19.48 6.62
N MET A 23 6.59 20.34 6.64
CA MET A 23 5.20 19.92 6.70
C MET A 23 4.84 19.30 5.35
N THR A 24 5.23 18.04 5.16
CA THR A 24 4.76 17.23 4.04
C THR A 24 3.28 16.96 4.25
N LYS A 25 2.46 17.84 3.65
CA LYS A 25 1.02 17.79 3.34
C LYS A 25 0.33 19.12 3.67
N LEU A 26 -0.21 19.78 2.64
CA LEU A 26 -0.85 21.10 2.75
C LEU A 26 -2.27 21.04 3.37
N ASN A 27 -3.00 19.92 3.19
CA ASN A 27 -4.38 19.80 3.67
C ASN A 27 -4.45 19.34 5.13
N ARG A 28 -4.89 20.26 6.00
CA ARG A 28 -5.08 20.06 7.45
C ARG A 28 -6.12 18.98 7.81
N ASN A 29 -7.11 18.74 6.95
CA ASN A 29 -8.22 17.83 7.24
C ASN A 29 -7.83 16.35 7.13
N VAL A 30 -6.69 16.04 6.51
CA VAL A 30 -6.29 14.65 6.33
C VAL A 30 -5.10 14.36 7.26
N SER A 31 -5.26 13.43 8.19
CA SER A 31 -4.23 13.11 9.17
C SER A 31 -3.05 12.31 8.59
N SER A 32 -1.83 12.60 9.04
CA SER A 32 -0.61 11.78 8.82
C SER A 32 -0.38 10.70 9.88
N LEU A 33 -1.17 10.73 10.98
CA LEU A 33 -1.01 9.79 12.09
C LEU A 33 -1.28 8.33 11.67
N PRO A 34 -0.32 7.40 11.85
CA PRO A 34 -0.47 5.99 11.45
C PRO A 34 -1.68 5.29 12.09
N ARG A 35 -1.98 5.61 13.36
CA ARG A 35 -3.14 5.08 14.09
C ARG A 35 -4.46 5.39 13.35
N LYS A 36 -4.64 6.64 12.89
CA LYS A 36 -5.85 7.09 12.19
C LYS A 36 -5.96 6.42 10.81
N GLN A 37 -4.86 6.28 10.09
CA GLN A 37 -4.83 5.62 8.78
C GLN A 37 -5.14 4.12 8.85
N ARG A 38 -4.55 3.39 9.80
CA ARG A 38 -4.86 1.97 10.02
C ARG A 38 -6.33 1.76 10.40
N LYS A 39 -6.87 2.58 11.32
CA LYS A 39 -8.29 2.52 11.68
C LYS A 39 -9.18 2.69 10.44
N ALA A 40 -8.90 3.69 9.61
CA ALA A 40 -9.66 3.94 8.39
C ALA A 40 -9.65 2.77 7.39
N LEU A 41 -8.53 2.04 7.26
CA LEU A 41 -8.44 0.85 6.42
C LEU A 41 -9.29 -0.30 6.97
N TYR A 42 -9.14 -0.65 8.24
CA TYR A 42 -9.84 -1.82 8.81
C TYR A 42 -11.35 -1.60 8.97
N THR A 43 -11.78 -0.38 9.29
CA THR A 43 -13.20 -0.05 9.48
C THR A 43 -13.89 0.47 8.21
N ALA A 44 -13.21 0.42 7.04
CA ALA A 44 -13.78 0.92 5.79
C ALA A 44 -15.08 0.18 5.40
N PRO A 45 -16.13 0.89 4.92
CA PRO A 45 -17.33 0.27 4.36
C PRO A 45 -17.06 -0.36 2.97
N SER A 46 -17.93 -1.27 2.54
CA SER A 46 -17.75 -2.10 1.33
C SER A 46 -17.44 -1.30 0.05
N HIS A 47 -18.11 -0.17 -0.17
CA HIS A 47 -17.89 0.67 -1.36
C HIS A 47 -16.48 1.30 -1.38
N LYS A 48 -15.92 1.65 -0.21
CA LYS A 48 -14.53 2.14 -0.10
C LYS A 48 -13.55 0.99 -0.29
N ARG A 49 -13.82 -0.18 0.29
CA ARG A 49 -13.00 -1.38 0.10
C ARG A 49 -12.88 -1.77 -1.37
N ARG A 50 -13.96 -1.62 -2.15
CA ARG A 50 -13.92 -1.83 -3.61
C ARG A 50 -12.87 -0.96 -4.29
N LYS A 51 -12.77 0.33 -3.94
CA LYS A 51 -11.78 1.24 -4.53
C LYS A 51 -10.36 0.91 -4.08
N ILE A 52 -10.19 0.52 -2.81
CA ILE A 52 -8.89 0.11 -2.25
C ILE A 52 -8.40 -1.19 -2.92
N MET A 53 -9.31 -2.12 -3.20
CA MET A 53 -9.03 -3.38 -3.89
C MET A 53 -8.99 -3.19 -5.41
N SER A 54 -7.99 -2.45 -5.90
CA SER A 54 -7.71 -2.28 -7.33
C SER A 54 -6.47 -3.04 -7.77
N ALA A 55 -6.49 -3.54 -9.00
CA ALA A 55 -5.36 -4.19 -9.65
C ALA A 55 -4.85 -3.37 -10.86
N GLN A 56 -3.61 -3.60 -11.27
CA GLN A 56 -3.00 -2.96 -12.42
C GLN A 56 -3.44 -3.64 -13.72
N LEU A 57 -3.79 -2.84 -14.73
CA LEU A 57 -4.09 -3.37 -16.07
C LEU A 57 -2.81 -3.78 -16.82
N SER A 58 -2.95 -4.65 -17.83
CA SER A 58 -1.91 -5.01 -18.79
C SER A 58 -1.52 -3.80 -19.66
N ARG A 59 -0.37 -3.87 -20.35
CA ARG A 59 0.13 -2.75 -21.16
C ARG A 59 -0.82 -2.42 -22.32
N GLU A 60 -1.38 -3.45 -22.96
CA GLU A 60 -2.35 -3.30 -24.06
C GLU A 60 -3.63 -2.59 -23.60
N LEU A 61 -4.20 -3.03 -22.48
CA LEU A 61 -5.40 -2.42 -21.91
C LEU A 61 -5.15 -0.99 -21.41
N ARG A 62 -3.93 -0.70 -20.92
CA ARG A 62 -3.52 0.66 -20.57
C ARG A 62 -3.50 1.57 -21.79
N THR A 63 -2.95 1.13 -22.91
CA THR A 63 -2.94 1.95 -24.14
C THR A 63 -4.36 2.19 -24.65
N LYS A 64 -5.23 1.16 -24.61
CA LYS A 64 -6.61 1.26 -25.09
C LYS A 64 -7.48 2.22 -24.27
N TYR A 65 -7.43 2.11 -22.94
CA TYR A 65 -8.32 2.86 -22.05
C TYR A 65 -7.66 4.03 -21.33
N ASN A 66 -6.34 4.18 -21.46
CA ASN A 66 -5.52 5.20 -20.79
C ASN A 66 -5.65 5.22 -19.26
N VAL A 67 -5.95 4.07 -18.64
CA VAL A 67 -6.11 3.92 -17.18
C VAL A 67 -5.08 2.95 -16.62
N ARG A 68 -4.43 3.31 -15.51
CA ARG A 68 -3.37 2.49 -14.87
C ARG A 68 -3.91 1.28 -14.11
N SER A 69 -5.01 1.45 -13.37
CA SER A 69 -5.59 0.44 -12.48
C SER A 69 -7.11 0.52 -12.41
N MET A 70 -7.74 -0.63 -12.18
CA MET A 70 -9.19 -0.75 -12.01
C MET A 70 -9.56 -1.60 -10.77
N PRO A 71 -10.70 -1.31 -10.11
CA PRO A 71 -11.25 -2.16 -9.06
C PRO A 71 -11.56 -3.57 -9.57
N VAL A 72 -11.12 -4.61 -8.86
CA VAL A 72 -11.30 -6.00 -9.30
C VAL A 72 -12.75 -6.45 -9.15
N ARG A 73 -13.27 -7.13 -10.17
CA ARG A 73 -14.61 -7.74 -10.20
C ARG A 73 -14.51 -9.26 -10.34
N LYS A 74 -15.65 -9.93 -10.14
CA LYS A 74 -15.79 -11.36 -10.43
C LYS A 74 -15.80 -11.54 -11.95
N GLU A 75 -15.31 -12.69 -12.41
CA GLU A 75 -15.18 -13.04 -13.84
C GLU A 75 -14.12 -12.23 -14.63
N ASP A 76 -13.36 -11.35 -13.98
CA ASP A 76 -12.20 -10.72 -14.61
C ASP A 76 -11.06 -11.75 -14.75
N GLU A 77 -10.36 -11.72 -15.88
CA GLU A 77 -9.14 -12.50 -16.10
C GLU A 77 -7.93 -11.76 -15.54
N VAL A 78 -7.16 -12.45 -14.70
CA VAL A 78 -6.02 -11.86 -13.99
C VAL A 78 -4.80 -12.78 -14.05
N MET A 79 -3.63 -12.16 -14.06
CA MET A 79 -2.33 -12.82 -13.93
C MET A 79 -1.64 -12.34 -12.65
N VAL A 80 -1.11 -13.27 -11.86
CA VAL A 80 -0.34 -12.97 -10.65
C VAL A 80 1.10 -12.61 -11.04
N LYS A 81 1.59 -11.45 -10.62
CA LYS A 81 2.96 -11.00 -10.98
C LYS A 81 3.99 -11.34 -9.91
N VAL A 82 3.60 -11.27 -8.63
CA VAL A 82 4.54 -11.41 -7.50
C VAL A 82 4.04 -12.44 -6.48
N GLY A 83 4.97 -13.23 -5.94
CA GLY A 83 4.73 -14.18 -4.85
C GLY A 83 4.89 -15.64 -5.27
N THR A 84 4.45 -16.55 -4.42
CA THR A 84 4.62 -18.00 -4.60
C THR A 84 3.90 -18.56 -5.84
N MET A 85 2.80 -17.90 -6.24
CA MET A 85 1.94 -18.33 -7.34
C MET A 85 2.10 -17.42 -8.57
N LYS A 86 3.33 -16.95 -8.83
CA LYS A 86 3.65 -16.09 -9.98
C LYS A 86 3.33 -16.77 -11.31
N ASP A 87 3.07 -15.95 -12.33
CA ASP A 87 2.84 -16.35 -13.74
C ASP A 87 1.65 -17.31 -13.92
N ARG A 88 0.79 -17.42 -12.90
CA ARG A 88 -0.48 -18.12 -13.00
C ARG A 88 -1.57 -17.15 -13.42
N GLU A 89 -2.32 -17.57 -14.42
CA GLU A 89 -3.47 -16.87 -14.95
C GLU A 89 -4.76 -17.60 -14.56
N GLY A 90 -5.84 -16.84 -14.40
CA GLY A 90 -7.17 -17.41 -14.22
C GLY A 90 -8.24 -16.36 -13.99
N LYS A 91 -9.47 -16.83 -13.95
CA LYS A 91 -10.64 -16.00 -13.64
C LYS A 91 -10.79 -15.79 -12.15
N VAL A 92 -11.28 -14.61 -11.77
CA VAL A 92 -11.62 -14.27 -10.40
C VAL A 92 -12.97 -14.91 -10.02
N ILE A 93 -12.93 -15.95 -9.19
CA ILE A 93 -14.15 -16.60 -8.66
C ILE A 93 -14.89 -15.65 -7.70
N GLN A 94 -14.15 -15.08 -6.76
CA GLN A 94 -14.75 -14.25 -5.72
C GLN A 94 -13.81 -13.16 -5.19
N CYS A 95 -14.39 -11.96 -5.03
CA CYS A 95 -13.74 -10.83 -4.37
C CYS A 95 -14.12 -10.78 -2.88
N TYR A 96 -13.24 -11.29 -2.02
CA TYR A 96 -13.51 -11.32 -0.58
C TYR A 96 -13.10 -10.00 0.11
N ARG A 97 -13.99 -9.01 0.04
CA ARG A 97 -13.77 -7.65 0.58
C ARG A 97 -13.59 -7.59 2.09
N LYS A 98 -14.11 -8.54 2.86
CA LYS A 98 -13.95 -8.55 4.33
C LYS A 98 -12.48 -8.75 4.72
N LYS A 99 -11.76 -9.59 3.97
CA LYS A 99 -10.36 -9.98 4.24
C LYS A 99 -9.34 -9.32 3.31
N TYR A 100 -9.76 -8.44 2.39
CA TYR A 100 -8.90 -7.82 1.36
C TYR A 100 -8.19 -8.85 0.47
N ARG A 101 -8.87 -9.96 0.13
CA ARG A 101 -8.31 -11.05 -0.69
C ARG A 101 -9.21 -11.37 -1.88
N ILE A 102 -8.58 -11.91 -2.91
CA ILE A 102 -9.22 -12.43 -4.12
C ILE A 102 -8.88 -13.91 -4.25
N HIS A 103 -9.84 -14.69 -4.74
CA HIS A 103 -9.65 -16.09 -5.07
C HIS A 103 -9.72 -16.27 -6.59
N ILE A 104 -8.72 -16.95 -7.12
CA ILE A 104 -8.52 -17.22 -8.55
C ILE A 104 -8.65 -18.72 -8.76
N GLU A 105 -9.29 -19.13 -9.86
CA GLU A 105 -9.69 -20.52 -10.13
C GLU A 105 -8.54 -21.53 -10.07
N ARG A 106 -7.39 -21.21 -10.68
CA ARG A 106 -6.23 -22.11 -10.79
C ARG A 106 -5.21 -21.92 -9.67
N VAL A 107 -5.55 -21.12 -8.65
CA VAL A 107 -4.67 -20.79 -7.53
C VAL A 107 -5.22 -21.43 -6.26
N THR A 108 -4.96 -22.72 -6.13
CA THR A 108 -5.34 -23.55 -5.00
C THR A 108 -4.11 -24.11 -4.29
N ARG A 109 -4.30 -24.50 -3.03
CA ARG A 109 -3.34 -25.29 -2.24
C ARG A 109 -4.00 -26.58 -1.80
N GLU A 110 -3.26 -27.66 -1.80
CA GLU A 110 -3.70 -28.95 -1.27
C GLU A 110 -3.49 -28.98 0.25
N LYS A 111 -4.48 -29.54 0.97
CA LYS A 111 -4.34 -29.88 2.39
C LYS A 111 -3.80 -31.31 2.51
N THR A 112 -3.29 -31.65 3.69
CA THR A 112 -2.93 -33.03 4.08
C THR A 112 -4.08 -34.02 3.87
N ASN A 113 -5.32 -33.54 3.94
CA ASN A 113 -6.53 -34.35 3.78
C ASN A 113 -6.94 -34.56 2.30
N GLY A 114 -6.09 -34.19 1.33
CA GLY A 114 -6.35 -34.33 -0.12
C GLY A 114 -7.31 -33.29 -0.72
N GLN A 115 -7.97 -32.46 0.10
CA GLN A 115 -8.87 -31.40 -0.40
C GLN A 115 -8.09 -30.16 -0.86
N THR A 116 -8.53 -29.56 -1.96
CA THR A 116 -8.00 -28.29 -2.48
C THR A 116 -8.72 -27.09 -1.87
N VAL A 117 -7.97 -26.07 -1.44
CA VAL A 117 -8.52 -24.80 -0.94
C VAL A 117 -7.97 -23.63 -1.76
N PRO A 118 -8.82 -22.67 -2.17
CA PRO A 118 -8.35 -21.49 -2.89
C PRO A 118 -7.44 -20.64 -2.01
N VAL A 119 -6.32 -20.22 -2.58
CA VAL A 119 -5.39 -19.30 -1.91
C VAL A 119 -5.94 -17.88 -2.03
N GLY A 120 -5.85 -17.11 -0.93
CA GLY A 120 -6.25 -15.70 -0.93
C GLY A 120 -5.10 -14.81 -1.34
N ILE A 121 -5.18 -14.17 -2.50
CA ILE A 121 -4.16 -13.25 -3.01
C ILE A 121 -4.62 -11.80 -2.80
N HIS A 122 -3.69 -10.88 -2.50
CA HIS A 122 -4.02 -9.45 -2.45
C HIS A 122 -4.03 -8.87 -3.88
N PRO A 123 -5.03 -8.04 -4.28
CA PRO A 123 -5.16 -7.51 -5.65
C PRO A 123 -3.96 -6.73 -6.20
N SER A 124 -3.06 -6.25 -5.34
CA SER A 124 -1.90 -5.48 -5.76
C SER A 124 -0.73 -6.33 -6.25
N ASN A 125 -0.81 -7.66 -6.10
CA ASN A 125 0.27 -8.60 -6.39
C ASN A 125 0.17 -9.22 -7.79
#